data_AF-A0AA37VGE0-F1
#
_entry.id   AF-A0AA37VGE0-F1
#
_cell.length_a   1.000
_cell.length_b   1.000
_cell.length_c   1.000
_cell.angle_alpha   90.00
_cell.angle_beta   90.00
_cell.angle_gamma   90.00
#
_symmetry.space_group_name_H-M   'P 1'
#
loop_
_entity.id
_entity.type
_entity.pdbx_description
1 polymer ?
#
loop_
_entity_poly.entity_id
_entity_poly.type
_entity_poly.pdbx_seq_one_letter_code
_entity_poly.pdbx_strand_id
1 'polypeptide(L)'
;MSVRRLTVLALLLLSSVPLGAQPARGRPAPRPAPQPWWADSTKWPPGTFRRTTTTRAARTVAVGDTLRFDGPALPAGLPDSIARDVRWSAEDPRVLAFAGPGVAVARAAGATTAVAWTRVGPTLTPVRVVAALRGRLHTADGTPPPRARVIVQRVSGRADTLRTDAAGRFALPLTGPRAADTDAPRALRVDPDPSAGGAAWFGAEAPLPAPFAGARADVVLLPRRWTVRTGTFAGTTLDVDLTAARASAADGSRFWRAARLRPDTAARESAGAPVGWPDDRRPIPLAVWSTGGRAASPADSAGFWAVARALERDWGATLFRPVPADAPRQPDWWGITAQVTPNLHAAGFATVSWNGDGEISDALVEVRTPALLRDRHVVGHELLHALGFGHVSRWRSVVGGEAHAPDAGPTALSLEDAAYGQLLDAARSVARRTGAAFGLAEAR
;
A
#
# COMPACT_ATOMS: atom_id res chain seq x y z
N MET A 1 -13.77 22.85 -46.05
CA MET A 1 -12.66 23.62 -45.42
C MET A 1 -13.25 24.85 -44.77
N SER A 2 -13.41 24.84 -43.44
CA SER A 2 -13.68 26.06 -42.68
C SER A 2 -13.20 25.87 -41.25
N VAL A 3 -12.59 26.93 -40.74
CA VAL A 3 -11.63 26.97 -39.64
C VAL A 3 -12.33 26.88 -38.28
N ARG A 4 -11.83 26.00 -37.42
CA ARG A 4 -12.22 25.85 -36.01
C ARG A 4 -11.95 27.14 -35.23
N ARG A 5 -12.97 27.69 -34.57
CA ARG A 5 -12.79 28.63 -33.44
C ARG A 5 -12.75 27.82 -32.15
N LEU A 6 -11.60 27.87 -31.46
CA LEU A 6 -11.48 27.49 -30.05
C LEU A 6 -12.21 28.54 -29.21
N THR A 7 -13.14 28.11 -28.37
CA THR A 7 -13.65 28.91 -27.26
C THR A 7 -13.02 28.37 -25.98
N VAL A 8 -12.09 29.15 -25.42
CA VAL A 8 -11.55 28.98 -24.07
C VAL A 8 -12.58 29.56 -23.09
N LEU A 9 -13.18 28.71 -22.27
CA LEU A 9 -14.05 29.15 -21.18
C LEU A 9 -13.17 29.43 -19.96
N ALA A 10 -12.96 30.71 -19.66
CA ALA A 10 -12.34 31.16 -18.41
C ALA A 10 -13.35 31.03 -17.27
N LEU A 11 -13.02 30.23 -16.25
CA LEU A 11 -13.83 30.10 -15.04
C LEU A 11 -13.60 31.31 -14.13
N LEU A 12 -14.65 32.08 -13.90
CA LEU A 12 -14.76 33.13 -12.88
C LEU A 12 -14.72 32.51 -11.48
N LEU A 13 -13.65 32.78 -10.73
CA LEU A 13 -13.58 32.61 -9.29
C LEU A 13 -14.40 33.71 -8.61
N LEU A 14 -15.63 33.39 -8.21
CA LEU A 14 -16.40 34.18 -7.25
C LEU A 14 -15.79 33.99 -5.86
N SER A 15 -14.90 34.92 -5.50
CA SER A 15 -14.38 35.10 -4.15
C SER A 15 -15.52 35.50 -3.21
N SER A 16 -15.79 34.63 -2.24
CA SER A 16 -16.69 34.88 -1.12
C SER A 16 -16.07 35.95 -0.23
N VAL A 17 -16.76 37.09 -0.08
CA VAL A 17 -16.40 38.14 0.87
C VAL A 17 -16.86 37.71 2.26
N PRO A 18 -15.97 37.54 3.26
CA PRO A 18 -16.42 37.32 4.63
C PRO A 18 -16.88 38.66 5.22
N LEU A 19 -18.08 38.65 5.78
CA LEU A 19 -18.64 39.72 6.60
C LEU A 19 -17.69 40.05 7.77
N GLY A 20 -17.45 41.34 7.95
CA GLY A 20 -16.48 41.89 8.89
C GLY A 20 -16.73 41.48 10.34
N ALA A 21 -15.75 40.78 10.91
CA ALA A 21 -15.62 40.64 12.35
C ALA A 21 -15.03 41.93 12.92
N GLN A 22 -15.71 42.51 13.92
CA GLN A 22 -15.19 43.62 14.72
C GLN A 22 -13.84 43.23 15.37
N PRO A 23 -12.85 44.14 15.44
CA PRO A 23 -11.58 43.86 16.08
C PRO A 23 -11.78 43.65 17.58
N ALA A 24 -11.63 42.40 18.02
CA ALA A 24 -11.50 42.08 19.43
C ALA A 24 -10.27 42.82 19.99
N ARG A 25 -10.49 43.64 21.04
CA ARG A 25 -9.42 44.33 21.77
C ARG A 25 -8.36 43.29 22.17
N GLY A 26 -7.17 43.43 21.60
CA GLY A 26 -6.07 42.49 21.76
C GLY A 26 -5.72 42.29 23.23
N ARG A 27 -5.88 41.07 23.73
CA ARG A 27 -5.13 40.65 24.92
C ARG A 27 -3.64 40.71 24.56
N PRO A 28 -2.80 41.38 25.36
CA PRO A 28 -1.36 41.39 25.12
C PRO A 28 -0.86 39.94 25.07
N ALA A 29 -0.04 39.64 24.07
CA ALA A 29 0.64 38.35 23.99
C ALA A 29 1.33 38.06 25.34
N PRO A 30 1.20 36.83 25.89
CA PRO A 30 1.88 36.50 27.13
C PRO A 30 3.37 36.80 26.94
N ARG A 31 3.92 37.65 27.83
CA ARG A 31 5.36 37.92 27.85
C ARG A 31 6.07 36.56 27.86
N PRO A 32 7.03 36.30 26.95
CA PRO A 32 7.84 35.09 27.04
C PRO A 32 8.41 35.04 28.46
N ALA A 33 8.19 33.92 29.15
CA ALA A 33 8.74 33.74 30.49
C ALA A 33 10.24 34.07 30.43
N PRO A 34 10.77 34.88 31.37
CA PRO A 34 12.16 35.28 31.35
C PRO A 34 13.01 34.02 31.21
N GLN A 35 13.79 33.95 30.13
CA GLN A 35 14.67 32.83 29.89
C GLN A 35 15.60 32.78 31.11
N PRO A 36 15.53 31.72 31.94
CA PRO A 36 16.20 31.76 33.21
C PRO A 36 17.71 31.94 33.00
N TRP A 37 18.40 32.61 33.92
CA TRP A 37 19.82 32.97 33.74
C TRP A 37 20.73 31.75 33.46
N TRP A 38 20.31 30.54 33.85
CA TRP A 38 20.99 29.28 33.54
C TRP A 38 20.80 28.77 32.10
N ALA A 39 19.91 29.35 31.31
CA ALA A 39 19.66 28.99 29.91
C ALA A 39 20.69 29.58 28.93
N ASP A 40 21.54 30.50 29.40
CA ASP A 40 22.58 31.16 28.62
C ASP A 40 23.96 30.80 29.19
N SER A 41 24.71 29.99 28.45
CA SER A 41 26.04 29.52 28.86
C SER A 41 27.08 30.64 29.05
N THR A 42 26.77 31.85 28.57
CA THR A 42 27.61 33.05 28.78
C THR A 42 27.40 33.69 30.15
N LYS A 43 26.30 33.36 30.85
CA LYS A 43 25.95 33.93 32.18
C LYS A 43 26.47 33.13 33.36
N TRP A 44 27.40 32.21 33.13
CA TRP A 44 27.93 31.32 34.14
C TRP A 44 29.17 31.95 34.81
N PRO A 45 29.34 31.84 36.14
CA PRO A 45 30.47 32.45 36.82
C PRO A 45 31.80 31.95 36.22
N PRO A 46 32.68 32.85 35.76
CA PRO A 46 34.00 32.45 35.27
C PRO A 46 34.86 31.96 36.45
N GLY A 47 35.31 30.71 36.42
CA GLY A 47 36.42 30.24 37.26
C GLY A 47 36.18 29.06 38.23
N THR A 48 34.97 28.54 38.40
CA THR A 48 34.73 27.50 39.42
C THR A 48 34.99 26.05 39.00
N PHE A 49 35.04 25.74 37.70
CA PHE A 49 35.32 24.37 37.22
C PHE A 49 36.17 24.41 35.95
N ARG A 50 37.21 23.56 35.89
CA ARG A 50 37.97 23.33 34.64
C ARG A 50 37.01 22.73 33.63
N ARG A 51 36.71 23.46 32.55
CA ARG A 51 35.87 22.93 31.46
C ARG A 51 36.63 21.78 30.79
N THR A 52 36.11 20.57 30.90
CA THR A 52 36.68 19.39 30.25
C THR A 52 35.68 18.84 29.24
N THR A 53 36.08 18.78 27.98
CA THR A 53 35.34 18.04 26.95
C THR A 53 35.68 16.56 27.09
N THR A 54 34.66 15.71 27.24
CA THR A 54 34.84 14.25 27.28
C THR A 54 34.29 13.64 26.01
N THR A 55 35.04 12.74 25.37
CA THR A 55 34.57 12.00 24.19
C THR A 55 34.25 10.57 24.57
N ARG A 56 33.04 10.11 24.25
CA ARG A 56 32.61 8.72 24.41
C ARG A 56 32.88 7.90 23.16
N ALA A 57 32.83 6.57 23.32
CA ALA A 57 32.92 5.64 22.21
C ALA A 57 31.87 5.95 21.13
N ALA A 58 32.29 5.89 19.88
CA ALA A 58 31.41 6.09 18.74
C ALA A 58 30.30 5.03 18.70
N ARG A 59 29.10 5.43 18.26
CA ARG A 59 27.96 4.53 18.06
C ARG A 59 27.57 4.49 16.59
N THR A 60 27.26 3.29 16.09
CA THR A 60 26.65 3.12 14.75
C THR A 60 25.24 2.59 14.91
N VAL A 61 24.28 3.23 14.25
CA VAL A 61 22.83 2.93 14.36
C VAL A 61 22.14 3.06 13.02
N ALA A 62 20.97 2.45 12.85
CA ALA A 62 20.17 2.57 11.64
C ALA A 62 19.22 3.79 11.71
N VAL A 63 18.91 4.37 10.54
CA VAL A 63 17.79 5.33 10.42
C VAL A 63 16.53 4.72 11.02
N GLY A 64 15.87 5.45 11.91
CA GLY A 64 14.68 5.09 12.69
C GLY A 64 14.96 4.46 14.06
N ASP A 65 16.21 4.19 14.43
CA ASP A 65 16.54 3.64 15.74
C ASP A 65 16.34 4.69 16.84
N THR A 66 15.89 4.22 18.01
CA THR A 66 15.85 5.02 19.22
C THR A 66 17.07 4.68 20.07
N LEU A 67 17.90 5.67 20.35
CA LEU A 67 19.09 5.57 21.18
C LEU A 67 18.79 6.10 22.59
N ARG A 68 19.31 5.41 23.60
CA ARG A 68 19.43 5.92 24.95
C ARG A 68 20.88 6.25 25.25
N PHE A 69 21.12 7.47 25.67
CA PHE A 69 22.42 7.95 26.12
C PHE A 69 22.37 8.16 27.62
N ASP A 70 23.31 7.55 28.33
CA ASP A 70 23.44 7.73 29.76
C ASP A 70 23.93 9.15 30.05
N GLY A 71 23.55 9.71 31.21
CA GLY A 71 24.13 10.96 31.68
C GLY A 71 25.66 10.87 31.74
N PRO A 72 26.40 11.95 31.47
CA PRO A 72 27.84 11.99 31.63
C PRO A 72 28.24 11.63 33.07
N ALA A 73 29.33 10.88 33.23
CA ALA A 73 29.86 10.57 34.55
C ALA A 73 30.38 11.87 35.18
N LEU A 74 29.94 12.16 36.41
CA LEU A 74 30.45 13.31 37.15
C LEU A 74 31.82 12.98 37.77
N PRO A 75 32.78 13.91 37.74
CA PRO A 75 33.97 13.84 38.59
C PRO A 75 33.61 13.56 40.06
N ALA A 76 34.42 12.74 40.72
CA ALA A 76 34.26 12.45 42.14
C ALA A 76 34.26 13.74 42.98
N GLY A 77 33.33 13.85 43.93
CA GLY A 77 33.20 15.01 44.83
C GLY A 77 32.29 16.14 44.34
N LEU A 78 31.65 16.01 43.18
CA LEU A 78 30.63 16.97 42.74
C LEU A 78 29.24 16.65 43.30
N PRO A 79 28.43 17.65 43.70
CA PRO A 79 27.07 17.42 44.16
C PRO A 79 26.15 16.85 43.07
N ASP A 80 25.23 15.97 43.44
CA ASP A 80 24.22 15.37 42.55
C ASP A 80 23.34 16.40 41.82
N SER A 81 23.21 17.62 42.36
CA SER A 81 22.49 18.71 41.71
C SER A 81 23.11 19.11 40.36
N ILE A 82 24.41 18.86 40.16
CA ILE A 82 25.11 19.10 38.89
C ILE A 82 24.74 18.04 37.84
N ALA A 83 24.41 16.80 38.26
CA ALA A 83 23.95 15.73 37.36
C ALA A 83 22.53 15.95 36.84
N ARG A 84 21.73 16.80 37.50
CA ARG A 84 20.33 17.02 37.13
C ARG A 84 20.16 18.01 35.96
N ASP A 85 21.18 18.82 35.67
CA ASP A 85 21.15 19.84 34.61
C ASP A 85 21.81 19.35 33.30
N VAL A 86 21.43 18.16 32.82
CA VAL A 86 21.94 17.65 31.53
C VAL A 86 21.01 18.07 30.39
N ARG A 87 21.53 18.85 29.45
CA ARG A 87 20.82 19.17 28.21
C ARG A 87 21.39 18.37 27.05
N TRP A 88 20.51 17.77 26.25
CA TRP A 88 20.91 16.99 25.08
C TRP A 88 20.66 17.75 23.78
N SER A 89 21.60 17.64 22.85
CA SER A 89 21.47 18.12 21.47
C SER A 89 22.26 17.23 20.52
N ALA A 90 22.05 17.39 19.21
CA ALA A 90 22.93 16.83 18.19
C ALA A 90 23.50 17.96 17.33
N GLU A 91 24.72 17.80 16.83
CA GLU A 91 25.34 18.76 15.90
C GLU A 91 24.55 18.86 14.59
N ASP A 92 23.99 17.74 14.11
CA ASP A 92 23.07 17.70 12.98
C ASP A 92 21.73 17.07 13.39
N PRO A 93 20.71 17.88 13.71
CA PRO A 93 19.39 17.39 14.09
C PRO A 93 18.62 16.70 12.95
N ARG A 94 19.10 16.83 11.69
CA ARG A 94 18.54 16.09 10.54
C ARG A 94 18.99 14.63 10.57
N VAL A 95 20.17 14.34 11.12
CA VAL A 95 20.73 12.99 11.27
C VAL A 95 20.26 12.34 12.58
N LEU A 96 20.28 13.07 13.69
CA LEU A 96 19.90 12.57 15.01
C LEU A 96 19.11 13.62 15.80
N ALA A 97 17.91 13.32 16.27
CA ALA A 97 17.08 14.27 17.01
C ALA A 97 16.71 13.74 18.40
N PHE A 98 16.88 14.56 19.43
CA PHE A 98 16.47 14.22 20.80
C PHE A 98 14.97 14.43 20.99
N ALA A 99 14.28 13.39 21.47
CA ALA A 99 12.85 13.39 21.80
C ALA A 99 12.60 13.59 23.31
N GLY A 100 13.64 13.48 24.13
CA GLY A 100 13.60 13.69 25.57
C GLY A 100 15.01 13.58 26.19
N PRO A 101 15.13 13.69 27.52
CA PRO A 101 16.41 13.56 28.22
C PRO A 101 17.09 12.22 27.88
N GLY A 102 18.24 12.28 27.20
CA GLY A 102 19.03 11.11 26.81
C GLY A 102 18.39 10.22 25.73
N VAL A 103 17.21 10.55 25.21
CA VAL A 103 16.52 9.74 24.19
C VAL A 103 16.59 10.44 22.85
N ALA A 104 17.23 9.82 21.86
CA ALA A 104 17.32 10.34 20.51
C ALA A 104 16.81 9.35 19.46
N VAL A 105 16.32 9.87 18.34
CA VAL A 105 15.87 9.11 17.18
C VAL A 105 16.79 9.43 16.01
N ALA A 106 17.36 8.40 15.39
CA ALA A 106 18.13 8.52 14.17
C ALA A 106 17.18 8.83 13.00
N ARG A 107 17.34 9.98 12.33
CA ARG A 107 16.38 10.51 11.35
C ARG A 107 16.83 10.34 9.90
N ALA A 108 18.11 10.61 9.63
CA ALA A 108 18.65 10.51 8.29
C ALA A 108 20.01 9.84 8.33
N ALA A 109 20.34 9.21 7.21
CA ALA A 109 21.60 8.55 7.05
C ALA A 109 22.72 9.63 7.05
N GLY A 110 23.59 9.65 8.06
CA GLY A 110 24.65 10.66 8.19
C GLY A 110 25.73 10.27 9.18
N ALA A 111 26.64 11.20 9.47
CA ALA A 111 27.47 11.19 10.66
C ALA A 111 27.18 12.48 11.42
N THR A 112 27.11 12.41 12.74
CA THR A 112 26.84 13.55 13.61
C THR A 112 27.41 13.28 15.01
N THR A 113 27.35 14.24 15.91
CA THR A 113 27.74 14.06 17.32
C THR A 113 26.54 14.33 18.22
N ALA A 114 26.24 13.38 19.10
CA ALA A 114 25.35 13.63 20.24
C ALA A 114 26.11 14.37 21.33
N VAL A 115 25.55 15.47 21.81
CA VAL A 115 26.18 16.37 22.78
C VAL A 115 25.33 16.41 24.05
N ALA A 116 25.94 15.99 25.17
CA ALA A 116 25.39 16.17 26.51
C ALA A 116 26.05 17.38 27.17
N TRP A 117 25.34 18.48 27.29
CA TRP A 117 25.81 19.69 27.95
C TRP A 117 25.60 19.57 29.46
N THR A 118 26.67 19.79 30.21
CA THR A 118 26.66 19.87 31.68
C THR A 118 27.33 21.14 32.17
N ARG A 119 27.33 21.32 33.50
CA ARG A 119 28.03 22.43 34.12
C ARG A 119 29.55 22.44 33.96
N VAL A 120 30.14 21.27 33.75
CA VAL A 120 31.59 21.07 33.69
C VAL A 120 32.12 20.92 32.26
N GLY A 121 31.24 20.95 31.26
CA GLY A 121 31.59 20.83 29.84
C GLY A 121 30.70 19.85 29.07
N PRO A 122 30.84 19.81 27.73
CA PRO A 122 30.10 18.87 26.91
C PRO A 122 30.72 17.47 26.95
N THR A 123 29.87 16.46 26.92
CA THR A 123 30.26 15.09 26.55
C THR A 123 29.80 14.81 25.13
N LEU A 124 30.77 14.50 24.26
CA LEU A 124 30.58 14.25 22.84
C LEU A 124 30.51 12.75 22.60
N THR A 125 29.48 12.28 21.91
CA THR A 125 29.36 10.90 21.44
C THR A 125 29.24 10.92 19.93
N PRO A 126 30.27 10.53 19.17
CA PRO A 126 30.15 10.40 17.71
C PRO A 126 29.08 9.36 17.36
N VAL A 127 28.19 9.70 16.43
CA VAL A 127 27.10 8.85 15.98
C VAL A 127 27.13 8.74 14.46
N ARG A 128 27.28 7.51 13.95
CA ARG A 128 27.11 7.18 12.54
C ARG A 128 25.73 6.57 12.34
N VAL A 129 24.87 7.24 11.58
CA VAL A 129 23.57 6.72 11.19
C VAL A 129 23.67 6.10 9.80
N VAL A 130 23.43 4.80 9.67
CA VAL A 130 23.39 4.09 8.38
C VAL A 130 21.97 4.01 7.84
N ALA A 131 21.82 3.98 6.51
CA ALA A 131 20.51 3.73 5.91
C ALA A 131 20.03 2.33 6.35
N ALA A 132 18.73 2.15 6.47
CA ALA A 132 18.16 0.85 6.76
C ALA A 132 16.89 0.62 5.96
N LEU A 133 16.72 -0.62 5.54
CA LEU A 133 15.44 -1.13 5.07
C LEU A 133 14.66 -1.62 6.27
N ARG A 134 13.47 -1.08 6.49
CA ARG A 134 12.55 -1.55 7.53
C ARG A 134 11.29 -2.09 6.89
N GLY A 135 10.63 -3.03 7.54
CA GLY A 135 9.35 -3.50 7.07
C GLY A 135 8.72 -4.52 8.00
N ARG A 136 7.54 -4.97 7.60
CA ARG A 136 6.80 -6.01 8.28
C ARG A 136 6.14 -6.96 7.27
N LEU A 137 6.14 -8.23 7.62
CA LEU A 137 5.38 -9.25 6.91
C LEU A 137 3.94 -9.28 7.42
N HIS A 138 3.03 -9.41 6.48
CA HIS A 138 1.60 -9.61 6.68
C HIS A 138 1.17 -10.85 5.91
N THR A 139 0.08 -11.48 6.30
CA THR A 139 -0.49 -12.63 5.60
C THR A 139 -1.82 -12.22 5.01
N ALA A 140 -2.13 -12.70 3.81
CA ALA A 140 -3.43 -12.42 3.17
C ALA A 140 -4.61 -12.93 4.00
N ASP A 141 -4.42 -14.01 4.77
CA ASP A 141 -5.47 -14.59 5.59
C ASP A 141 -5.63 -13.93 6.97
N GLY A 142 -4.70 -13.05 7.38
CA GLY A 142 -4.71 -12.37 8.67
C GLY A 142 -4.08 -13.14 9.84
N THR A 143 -3.56 -14.35 9.61
CA THR A 143 -2.81 -15.11 10.62
C THR A 143 -1.44 -14.47 10.94
N PRO A 144 -0.82 -14.76 12.09
CA PRO A 144 0.54 -14.27 12.35
C PRO A 144 1.52 -14.72 11.24
N PRO A 145 2.37 -13.82 10.71
CA PRO A 145 3.31 -14.18 9.66
C PRO A 145 4.36 -15.18 10.19
N PRO A 146 4.81 -16.13 9.36
CA PRO A 146 5.91 -17.01 9.73
C PRO A 146 7.20 -16.21 9.89
N ARG A 147 8.20 -16.82 10.56
CA ARG A 147 9.57 -16.31 10.43
C ARG A 147 10.00 -16.44 8.98
N ALA A 148 10.74 -15.47 8.49
CA ALA A 148 11.25 -15.46 7.12
C ALA A 148 12.67 -14.92 7.07
N ARG A 149 13.38 -15.32 6.04
CA ARG A 149 14.63 -14.71 5.64
C ARG A 149 14.33 -13.54 4.71
N VAL A 150 14.83 -12.36 5.05
CA VAL A 150 14.76 -11.16 4.22
C VAL A 150 16.13 -10.94 3.60
N ILE A 151 16.17 -10.89 2.28
CA ILE A 151 17.37 -10.79 1.47
C ILE A 151 17.27 -9.52 0.63
N VAL A 152 18.21 -8.61 0.79
CA VAL A 152 18.35 -7.44 -0.08
C VAL A 152 19.47 -7.72 -1.06
N GLN A 153 19.10 -7.86 -2.33
CA GLN A 153 20.04 -8.02 -3.43
C GLN A 153 20.49 -6.64 -3.90
N ARG A 154 21.79 -6.51 -4.18
CA ARG A 154 22.41 -5.28 -4.66
C ARG A 154 22.85 -5.41 -6.11
N VAL A 155 23.14 -4.28 -6.76
CA VAL A 155 23.59 -4.23 -8.17
C VAL A 155 24.88 -5.02 -8.39
N SER A 156 25.80 -5.06 -7.42
CA SER A 156 27.04 -5.87 -7.49
C SER A 156 26.81 -7.38 -7.45
N GLY A 157 25.59 -7.83 -7.14
CA GLY A 157 25.29 -9.24 -6.85
C GLY A 157 25.48 -9.63 -5.38
N ARG A 158 26.02 -8.74 -4.53
CA ARG A 158 26.04 -8.96 -3.08
C ARG A 158 24.62 -9.02 -2.52
N ALA A 159 24.42 -9.83 -1.48
CA ALA A 159 23.18 -9.89 -0.73
C ALA A 159 23.40 -9.63 0.76
N ASP A 160 22.58 -8.77 1.34
CA ASP A 160 22.48 -8.61 2.78
C ASP A 160 21.26 -9.39 3.28
N THR A 161 21.42 -10.17 4.35
CA THR A 161 20.39 -11.11 4.81
C THR A 161 20.09 -10.93 6.29
N LEU A 162 18.82 -11.00 6.67
CA LEU A 162 18.40 -11.10 8.08
C LEU A 162 17.20 -12.04 8.24
N ARG A 163 16.83 -12.33 9.48
CA ARG A 163 15.59 -13.04 9.82
C ARG A 163 14.60 -12.09 10.46
N THR A 164 13.31 -12.24 10.14
CA THR A 164 12.25 -11.49 10.82
C THR A 164 12.12 -11.91 12.28
N ASP A 165 11.60 -11.00 13.10
CA ASP A 165 11.17 -11.31 14.47
C ASP A 165 9.87 -12.15 14.46
N ALA A 166 9.39 -12.54 15.65
CA ALA A 166 8.16 -13.32 15.80
C ALA A 166 6.89 -12.57 15.37
N ALA A 167 6.94 -11.25 15.19
CA ALA A 167 5.85 -10.42 14.71
C ALA A 167 5.98 -10.09 13.20
N GLY A 168 6.94 -10.70 12.52
CA GLY A 168 7.24 -10.50 11.10
C GLY A 168 7.99 -9.21 10.81
N ARG A 169 8.52 -8.50 11.81
CA ARG A 169 9.25 -7.24 11.61
C ARG A 169 10.69 -7.49 11.23
N PHE A 170 11.24 -6.59 10.43
CA PHE A 170 12.65 -6.58 10.09
C PHE A 170 13.20 -5.15 9.99
N ALA A 171 14.48 -5.03 10.30
CA ALA A 171 15.28 -3.84 10.06
C ALA A 171 16.67 -4.30 9.60
N LEU A 172 17.00 -4.05 8.33
CA LEU A 172 18.29 -4.36 7.74
C LEU A 172 19.13 -3.09 7.63
N PRO A 173 20.19 -2.92 8.43
CA PRO A 173 21.18 -1.89 8.19
C PRO A 173 21.82 -2.13 6.82
N LEU A 174 21.71 -1.16 5.92
CA LEU A 174 22.35 -1.19 4.62
C LEU A 174 23.78 -0.68 4.81
N THR A 175 24.69 -1.58 5.18
CA THR A 175 26.11 -1.26 5.36
C THR A 175 26.84 -1.32 4.02
N GLY A 176 27.40 -0.19 3.61
CA GLY A 176 28.22 -0.04 2.39
C GLY A 176 28.84 1.36 2.38
N PRO A 177 29.94 1.59 1.63
CA PRO A 177 30.57 2.90 1.54
C PRO A 177 29.58 3.96 1.03
N ARG A 178 29.61 5.17 1.62
CA ARG A 178 28.72 6.27 1.23
C ARG A 178 29.28 7.05 0.04
N ALA A 179 28.34 7.48 -0.81
CA ALA A 179 28.34 8.71 -1.61
C ALA A 179 28.74 8.65 -3.10
N ALA A 180 29.18 7.52 -3.66
CA ALA A 180 29.33 7.37 -5.13
C ALA A 180 28.94 5.97 -5.66
N ASP A 181 28.27 5.16 -4.82
CA ASP A 181 28.28 3.70 -4.95
C ASP A 181 27.32 3.19 -6.04
N THR A 182 27.90 2.52 -7.02
CA THR A 182 27.20 1.73 -8.06
C THR A 182 26.46 0.52 -7.47
N ASP A 183 26.62 0.23 -6.18
CA ASP A 183 26.09 -0.95 -5.49
C ASP A 183 24.79 -0.69 -4.69
N ALA A 184 23.83 -0.03 -5.33
CA ALA A 184 22.52 0.24 -4.74
C ALA A 184 21.73 -1.06 -4.50
N PRO A 185 20.84 -1.10 -3.47
CA PRO A 185 19.81 -2.12 -3.38
C PRO A 185 18.99 -2.15 -4.66
N ARG A 186 18.82 -3.34 -5.24
CA ARG A 186 18.07 -3.57 -6.47
C ARG A 186 16.77 -4.30 -6.22
N ALA A 187 16.78 -5.29 -5.33
CA ALA A 187 15.60 -6.11 -5.07
C ALA A 187 15.52 -6.56 -3.61
N LEU A 188 14.30 -6.75 -3.15
CA LEU A 188 13.94 -7.35 -1.88
C LEU A 188 13.37 -8.74 -2.17
N ARG A 189 13.97 -9.77 -1.57
CA ARG A 189 13.45 -11.13 -1.58
C ARG A 189 13.08 -11.55 -0.16
N VAL A 190 11.92 -12.15 -0.02
CA VAL A 190 11.42 -12.74 1.23
C VAL A 190 11.22 -14.22 1.02
N ASP A 191 11.93 -15.03 1.81
CA ASP A 191 11.82 -16.48 1.82
C ASP A 191 11.27 -16.94 3.20
N PRO A 192 9.98 -17.29 3.31
CA PRO A 192 9.40 -17.85 4.53
C PRO A 192 10.16 -19.11 4.98
N ASP A 193 10.49 -19.22 6.27
CA ASP A 193 11.27 -20.34 6.83
C ASP A 193 10.39 -21.60 6.92
N PRO A 194 10.65 -22.67 6.14
CA PRO A 194 9.80 -23.86 6.12
C PRO A 194 9.67 -24.53 7.49
N SER A 195 10.73 -24.48 8.31
CA SER A 195 10.75 -25.07 9.64
C SER A 195 9.93 -24.30 10.68
N ALA A 196 9.56 -23.05 10.38
CA ALA A 196 8.79 -22.16 11.24
C ALA A 196 7.42 -21.82 10.64
N GLY A 197 6.80 -22.78 9.94
CA GLY A 197 5.49 -22.63 9.32
C GLY A 197 5.50 -21.89 7.97
N GLY A 198 6.67 -21.50 7.46
CA GLY A 198 6.82 -20.81 6.19
C GLY A 198 6.45 -21.66 4.96
N ALA A 199 6.42 -22.99 5.08
CA ALA A 199 6.06 -23.89 3.99
C ALA A 199 4.62 -23.69 3.49
N ALA A 200 3.75 -23.08 4.29
CA ALA A 200 2.37 -22.74 3.91
C ALA A 200 2.27 -21.46 3.05
N TRP A 201 3.37 -20.76 2.80
CA TRP A 201 3.39 -19.43 2.19
C TRP A 201 4.25 -19.40 0.92
N PHE A 202 3.87 -18.55 -0.03
CA PHE A 202 4.72 -18.15 -1.13
C PHE A 202 5.78 -17.15 -0.65
N GLY A 203 6.96 -17.21 -1.25
CA GLY A 203 7.95 -16.15 -1.08
C GLY A 203 7.54 -14.93 -1.90
N ALA A 204 8.33 -13.86 -1.83
CA ALA A 204 8.14 -12.68 -2.66
C ALA A 204 9.49 -12.16 -3.16
N GLU A 205 9.53 -11.63 -4.38
CA GLU A 205 10.69 -10.87 -4.88
C GLU A 205 10.26 -9.61 -5.61
N ALA A 206 10.61 -8.46 -5.04
CA ALA A 206 10.21 -7.15 -5.52
C ALA A 206 11.43 -6.31 -5.92
N PRO A 207 11.36 -5.53 -7.02
CA PRO A 207 12.34 -4.48 -7.25
C PRO A 207 12.24 -3.40 -6.17
N LEU A 208 13.37 -2.90 -5.70
CA LEU A 208 13.42 -1.78 -4.77
C LEU A 208 13.63 -0.47 -5.54
N PRO A 209 12.79 0.56 -5.35
CA PRO A 209 12.97 1.84 -6.01
C PRO A 209 14.19 2.59 -5.43
N ALA A 210 14.95 3.26 -6.29
CA ALA A 210 16.00 4.18 -5.88
C ALA A 210 15.46 5.62 -5.82
N PRO A 211 15.82 6.44 -4.80
CA PRO A 211 16.59 6.10 -3.60
C PRO A 211 15.72 5.46 -2.51
N PHE A 212 16.23 4.39 -1.87
CA PHE A 212 15.50 3.61 -0.87
C PHE A 212 15.76 4.04 0.60
N ALA A 213 16.51 5.12 0.83
CA ALA A 213 16.99 5.46 2.18
C ALA A 213 15.83 5.75 3.16
N GLY A 214 15.62 4.84 4.13
CA GLY A 214 14.57 4.97 5.14
C GLY A 214 13.17 4.53 4.69
N ALA A 215 13.05 3.90 3.51
CA ALA A 215 11.78 3.40 3.02
C ALA A 215 11.31 2.16 3.81
N ARG A 216 9.98 2.08 3.96
CA ARG A 216 9.30 0.95 4.57
C ARG A 216 8.87 -0.02 3.48
N ALA A 217 9.24 -1.29 3.60
CA ALA A 217 8.82 -2.36 2.69
C ALA A 217 7.96 -3.37 3.45
N ASP A 218 6.69 -3.05 3.62
CA ASP A 218 5.74 -4.03 4.14
C ASP A 218 5.31 -4.96 3.00
N VAL A 219 5.24 -6.26 3.30
CA VAL A 219 5.03 -7.33 2.31
C VAL A 219 3.84 -8.19 2.73
N VAL A 220 2.90 -8.44 1.82
CA VAL A 220 1.82 -9.41 2.03
C VAL A 220 2.21 -10.77 1.46
N LEU A 221 2.23 -11.79 2.30
CA LEU A 221 2.46 -13.17 1.92
C LEU A 221 1.13 -13.80 1.48
N LEU A 222 1.17 -14.50 0.35
CA LEU A 222 0.05 -15.30 -0.15
C LEU A 222 0.20 -16.75 0.33
N PRO A 223 -0.87 -17.40 0.79
CA PRO A 223 -0.79 -18.79 1.21
C PRO A 223 -0.75 -19.71 -0.01
N ARG A 224 -0.13 -20.87 0.14
CA ARG A 224 -0.13 -21.95 -0.86
C ARG A 224 -1.44 -22.72 -0.90
N ARG A 225 -2.30 -22.53 0.11
CA ARG A 225 -3.64 -23.12 0.18
C ARG A 225 -4.63 -22.06 0.62
N TRP A 226 -5.79 -22.02 -0.03
CA TRP A 226 -6.85 -21.10 0.34
C TRP A 226 -8.12 -21.86 0.67
N THR A 227 -8.71 -21.54 1.81
CA THR A 227 -10.04 -22.05 2.18
C THR A 227 -11.06 -20.95 1.92
N VAL A 228 -12.02 -21.22 1.04
CA VAL A 228 -13.12 -20.31 0.77
C VAL A 228 -13.88 -20.08 2.08
N ARG A 229 -14.04 -18.82 2.48
CA ARG A 229 -14.53 -18.47 3.82
C ARG A 229 -16.05 -18.42 3.89
N THR A 230 -16.66 -17.98 2.80
CA THR A 230 -18.09 -17.67 2.72
C THR A 230 -18.65 -18.05 1.36
N GLY A 231 -19.97 -18.12 1.25
CA GLY A 231 -20.68 -18.40 0.00
C GLY A 231 -20.90 -19.88 -0.28
N THR A 232 -21.32 -20.19 -1.51
CA THR A 232 -21.67 -21.54 -1.96
C THR A 232 -20.54 -22.56 -1.70
N PHE A 233 -19.28 -22.12 -1.79
CA PHE A 233 -18.11 -22.99 -1.68
C PHE A 233 -17.42 -22.95 -0.30
N ALA A 234 -18.03 -22.31 0.71
CA ALA A 234 -17.43 -22.13 2.03
C ALA A 234 -16.92 -23.45 2.65
N GLY A 235 -15.75 -23.40 3.26
CA GLY A 235 -15.08 -24.56 3.87
C GLY A 235 -14.26 -25.40 2.88
N THR A 236 -14.40 -25.18 1.56
CA THR A 236 -13.61 -25.87 0.55
C THR A 236 -12.21 -25.27 0.48
N THR A 237 -11.18 -26.12 0.52
CA THR A 237 -9.78 -25.72 0.41
C THR A 237 -9.21 -26.16 -0.94
N LEU A 238 -8.46 -25.27 -1.60
CA LEU A 238 -7.68 -25.61 -2.79
C LEU A 238 -6.21 -25.20 -2.65
N ASP A 239 -5.36 -25.87 -3.41
CA ASP A 239 -3.96 -25.47 -3.59
C ASP A 239 -3.90 -24.28 -4.55
N VAL A 240 -3.22 -23.22 -4.14
CA VAL A 240 -3.10 -21.98 -4.90
C VAL A 240 -1.98 -22.16 -5.93
N ASP A 241 -2.30 -21.88 -7.18
CA ASP A 241 -1.36 -21.79 -8.30
C ASP A 241 -1.33 -20.33 -8.79
N LEU A 242 -0.33 -19.58 -8.32
CA LEU A 242 -0.12 -18.19 -8.73
C LEU A 242 0.28 -18.06 -10.19
N THR A 243 0.94 -19.09 -10.76
CA THR A 243 1.26 -19.11 -12.19
C THR A 243 -0.02 -19.20 -12.99
N ALA A 244 -0.98 -20.05 -12.59
CA ALA A 244 -2.27 -20.14 -13.23
C ALA A 244 -3.09 -18.84 -13.11
N ALA A 245 -3.16 -18.25 -11.91
CA ALA A 245 -3.91 -17.00 -11.69
C ALA A 245 -3.38 -15.80 -12.49
N ARG A 246 -2.08 -15.82 -12.82
CA ARG A 246 -1.41 -14.77 -13.61
C ARG A 246 -1.11 -15.21 -15.04
N ALA A 247 -1.48 -16.43 -15.44
CA ALA A 247 -1.27 -16.90 -16.80
C ALA A 247 -2.16 -16.09 -17.75
N SER A 248 -1.61 -15.77 -18.92
CA SER A 248 -2.41 -15.21 -20.00
C SER A 248 -3.32 -16.27 -20.58
N ALA A 249 -4.59 -15.95 -20.79
CA ALA A 249 -5.48 -16.66 -21.70
C ALA A 249 -5.12 -16.33 -23.17
N ALA A 250 -5.80 -16.99 -24.11
CA ALA A 250 -5.54 -16.86 -25.56
C ALA A 250 -5.71 -15.42 -26.09
N ASP A 251 -6.49 -14.61 -25.39
CA ASP A 251 -6.77 -13.20 -25.67
C ASP A 251 -5.72 -12.24 -25.07
N GLY A 252 -4.72 -12.74 -24.34
CA GLY A 252 -3.71 -11.91 -23.68
C GLY A 252 -4.04 -11.50 -22.24
N SER A 253 -5.23 -11.81 -21.70
CA SER A 253 -5.66 -11.37 -20.37
C SER A 253 -5.41 -12.41 -19.27
N ARG A 254 -5.32 -11.99 -18.02
CA ARG A 254 -5.00 -12.84 -16.85
C ARG A 254 -6.14 -12.78 -15.86
N PHE A 255 -6.41 -13.86 -15.11
CA PHE A 255 -7.47 -13.84 -14.09
C PHE A 255 -7.25 -12.67 -13.12
N TRP A 256 -6.06 -12.58 -12.52
CA TRP A 256 -5.65 -11.40 -11.79
C TRP A 256 -5.06 -10.36 -12.75
N ARG A 257 -5.84 -9.32 -13.04
CA ARG A 257 -5.33 -8.14 -13.74
C ARG A 257 -4.41 -7.36 -12.81
N ALA A 258 -3.40 -6.74 -13.40
CA ALA A 258 -2.47 -5.86 -12.70
C ALA A 258 -2.44 -4.50 -13.42
N ALA A 259 -2.55 -3.42 -12.66
CA ALA A 259 -2.33 -2.07 -13.15
C ALA A 259 -0.87 -1.92 -13.55
N ARG A 260 -0.60 -1.52 -14.79
CA ARG A 260 0.77 -1.25 -15.19
C ARG A 260 1.25 0.00 -14.44
N LEU A 261 2.23 -0.15 -13.54
CA LEU A 261 3.03 0.99 -13.10
C LEU A 261 3.67 1.61 -14.35
N ARG A 262 3.61 2.94 -14.42
CA ARG A 262 3.88 3.82 -15.58
C ARG A 262 4.79 3.26 -16.71
N PRO A 263 4.47 3.57 -17.99
CA PRO A 263 5.24 3.10 -19.15
C PRO A 263 6.67 3.66 -19.27
N ASP A 264 7.09 4.59 -18.40
CA ASP A 264 8.39 5.28 -18.44
C ASP A 264 9.51 4.59 -17.63
N THR A 265 9.18 3.63 -16.77
CA THR A 265 10.19 2.86 -16.05
C THR A 265 10.47 1.53 -16.73
N ALA A 266 11.75 1.22 -16.99
CA ALA A 266 12.20 -0.01 -17.62
C ALA A 266 11.89 -1.29 -16.81
N ALA A 267 11.18 -1.20 -15.68
CA ALA A 267 10.62 -2.31 -14.93
C ALA A 267 9.34 -2.85 -15.60
N ARG A 268 9.47 -3.20 -16.89
CA ARG A 268 8.36 -3.44 -17.82
C ARG A 268 7.53 -4.70 -17.57
N GLU A 269 7.89 -5.56 -16.61
CA GLU A 269 7.30 -6.91 -16.55
C GLU A 269 6.80 -7.38 -15.17
N SER A 270 7.03 -6.68 -14.06
CA SER A 270 7.02 -7.39 -12.75
C SER A 270 6.23 -6.85 -11.56
N ALA A 271 5.64 -5.65 -11.54
CA ALA A 271 5.19 -5.07 -10.25
C ALA A 271 3.89 -4.25 -10.30
N GLY A 272 2.92 -4.63 -11.12
CA GLY A 272 1.64 -3.92 -11.12
C GLY A 272 0.82 -4.20 -9.87
N ALA A 273 0.26 -3.17 -9.23
CA ALA A 273 -0.75 -3.39 -8.20
C ALA A 273 -1.92 -4.16 -8.83
N PRO A 274 -2.46 -5.22 -8.19
CA PRO A 274 -3.63 -5.90 -8.74
C PRO A 274 -4.76 -4.91 -9.01
N VAL A 275 -5.71 -5.24 -9.87
CA VAL A 275 -6.87 -4.38 -10.14
C VAL A 275 -8.05 -4.81 -9.25
N GLY A 276 -8.82 -3.84 -8.73
CA GLY A 276 -10.03 -4.12 -7.97
C GLY A 276 -10.64 -2.89 -7.31
N TRP A 277 -11.87 -3.02 -6.81
CA TRP A 277 -12.55 -1.93 -6.10
C TRP A 277 -11.90 -1.62 -4.73
N PRO A 278 -11.88 -0.35 -4.29
CA PRO A 278 -11.55 0.03 -2.91
C PRO A 278 -12.54 -0.57 -1.89
N ASP A 279 -12.07 -0.86 -0.67
CA ASP A 279 -12.92 -1.46 0.37
C ASP A 279 -14.05 -0.52 0.84
N ASP A 280 -13.75 0.78 0.94
CA ASP A 280 -14.69 1.84 1.32
C ASP A 280 -15.76 2.12 0.26
N ARG A 281 -15.64 1.50 -0.94
CA ARG A 281 -16.59 1.62 -2.04
C ARG A 281 -17.52 0.42 -2.17
N ARG A 282 -17.38 -0.59 -1.31
CA ARG A 282 -18.29 -1.74 -1.27
C ARG A 282 -19.44 -1.51 -0.26
N PRO A 283 -20.68 -1.94 -0.58
CA PRO A 283 -21.12 -2.53 -1.84
C PRO A 283 -21.18 -1.52 -2.99
N ILE A 284 -20.75 -1.96 -4.17
CA ILE A 284 -20.55 -1.16 -5.38
C ILE A 284 -21.91 -0.73 -5.96
N PRO A 285 -22.13 0.56 -6.23
CA PRO A 285 -23.31 1.02 -6.95
C PRO A 285 -23.43 0.35 -8.32
N LEU A 286 -24.57 -0.26 -8.62
CA LEU A 286 -24.83 -0.92 -9.91
C LEU A 286 -26.18 -0.47 -10.47
N ALA A 287 -26.16 0.09 -11.68
CA ALA A 287 -27.35 0.53 -12.39
C ALA A 287 -27.56 -0.31 -13.67
N VAL A 288 -28.82 -0.60 -14.02
CA VAL A 288 -29.18 -1.41 -15.20
C VAL A 288 -30.06 -0.60 -16.14
N TRP A 289 -29.54 -0.33 -17.34
CA TRP A 289 -30.11 0.55 -18.34
C TRP A 289 -30.47 -0.23 -19.62
N SER A 290 -31.42 0.28 -20.39
CA SER A 290 -31.70 -0.13 -21.76
C SER A 290 -30.93 0.74 -22.76
N THR A 291 -31.14 0.46 -24.05
CA THR A 291 -30.52 1.19 -25.15
C THR A 291 -30.78 2.70 -25.07
N GLY A 292 -29.74 3.51 -25.28
CA GLY A 292 -29.84 4.97 -25.31
C GLY A 292 -29.97 5.62 -23.93
N GLY A 293 -29.53 4.94 -22.86
CA GLY A 293 -29.48 5.50 -21.50
C GLY A 293 -30.83 5.59 -20.80
N ARG A 294 -31.85 4.88 -21.29
CA ARG A 294 -33.15 4.74 -20.62
C ARG A 294 -33.07 3.64 -19.56
N ALA A 295 -34.01 3.60 -18.63
CA ALA A 295 -34.13 2.48 -17.70
C ALA A 295 -34.39 1.15 -18.44
N ALA A 296 -33.84 0.05 -17.95
CA ALA A 296 -34.22 -1.29 -18.42
C ALA A 296 -35.69 -1.58 -18.06
N SER A 297 -36.34 -2.50 -18.77
CA SER A 297 -37.68 -2.95 -18.36
C SER A 297 -37.59 -3.57 -16.95
N PRO A 298 -38.65 -3.50 -16.13
CA PRO A 298 -38.64 -4.12 -14.80
C PRO A 298 -38.25 -5.60 -14.81
N ALA A 299 -38.71 -6.35 -15.82
CA ALA A 299 -38.40 -7.76 -15.98
C ALA A 299 -36.93 -8.03 -16.34
N ASP A 300 -36.32 -7.19 -17.19
CA ASP A 300 -34.90 -7.32 -17.53
C ASP A 300 -34.00 -6.93 -16.37
N SER A 301 -34.34 -5.85 -15.67
CA SER A 301 -33.64 -5.45 -14.44
C SER A 301 -33.72 -6.55 -13.38
N ALA A 302 -34.90 -7.12 -13.13
CA ALA A 302 -35.07 -8.23 -12.20
C ALA A 302 -34.25 -9.47 -12.59
N GLY A 303 -34.21 -9.82 -13.88
CA GLY A 303 -33.40 -10.93 -14.37
C GLY A 303 -31.90 -10.72 -14.20
N PHE A 304 -31.40 -9.52 -14.52
CA PHE A 304 -30.01 -9.15 -14.30
C PHE A 304 -29.63 -9.22 -12.81
N TRP A 305 -30.47 -8.65 -11.94
CA TRP A 305 -30.27 -8.71 -10.50
C TRP A 305 -30.32 -10.13 -9.96
N ALA A 306 -31.13 -11.02 -10.52
CA ALA A 306 -31.13 -12.43 -10.12
C ALA A 306 -29.76 -13.10 -10.39
N VAL A 307 -29.11 -12.80 -11.52
CA VAL A 307 -27.75 -13.27 -11.81
C VAL A 307 -26.73 -12.63 -10.88
N ALA A 308 -26.78 -11.31 -10.68
CA ALA A 308 -25.88 -10.62 -9.77
C ALA A 308 -25.97 -11.18 -8.32
N ARG A 309 -27.18 -11.47 -7.83
CA ARG A 309 -27.37 -12.11 -6.52
C ARG A 309 -26.89 -13.56 -6.50
N ALA A 310 -26.94 -14.28 -7.63
CA ALA A 310 -26.35 -15.61 -7.71
C ALA A 310 -24.81 -15.55 -7.61
N LEU A 311 -24.19 -14.60 -8.33
CA LEU A 311 -22.76 -14.33 -8.22
C LEU A 311 -22.36 -14.00 -6.78
N GLU A 312 -23.08 -13.10 -6.10
CA GLU A 312 -22.83 -12.76 -4.70
C GLU A 312 -22.98 -13.95 -3.73
N ARG A 313 -23.93 -14.86 -3.97
CA ARG A 313 -24.07 -16.09 -3.18
C ARG A 313 -22.88 -17.01 -3.39
N ASP A 314 -22.45 -17.20 -4.63
CA ASP A 314 -21.30 -18.04 -4.97
C ASP A 314 -19.99 -17.42 -4.42
N TRP A 315 -19.86 -16.09 -4.48
CA TRP A 315 -18.75 -15.32 -3.92
C TRP A 315 -18.75 -15.26 -2.40
N GLY A 316 -19.93 -15.30 -1.76
CA GLY A 316 -20.08 -15.20 -0.32
C GLY A 316 -19.98 -13.79 0.26
N ALA A 317 -20.30 -12.76 -0.51
CA ALA A 317 -20.34 -11.37 -0.04
C ALA A 317 -21.39 -10.55 -0.80
N THR A 318 -21.92 -9.51 -0.16
CA THR A 318 -22.68 -8.47 -0.86
C THR A 318 -21.71 -7.56 -1.61
N LEU A 319 -21.71 -7.67 -2.94
CA LEU A 319 -20.81 -6.93 -3.83
C LEU A 319 -21.47 -5.69 -4.39
N PHE A 320 -22.78 -5.73 -4.61
CA PHE A 320 -23.53 -4.73 -5.36
C PHE A 320 -24.71 -4.18 -4.58
N ARG A 321 -24.93 -2.86 -4.70
CA ARG A 321 -26.15 -2.20 -4.27
C ARG A 321 -26.87 -1.58 -5.46
N PRO A 322 -28.21 -1.73 -5.57
CA PRO A 322 -28.95 -1.17 -6.68
C PRO A 322 -28.94 0.35 -6.63
N VAL A 323 -28.84 0.97 -7.80
CA VAL A 323 -29.10 2.39 -7.98
C VAL A 323 -30.24 2.57 -8.98
N PRO A 324 -31.18 3.50 -8.71
CA PRO A 324 -32.26 3.82 -9.64
C PRO A 324 -31.71 4.17 -11.03
N ALA A 325 -32.40 3.70 -12.08
CA ALA A 325 -31.95 3.92 -13.46
C ALA A 325 -32.09 5.39 -13.91
N ASP A 326 -32.87 6.20 -13.18
CA ASP A 326 -33.04 7.64 -13.35
C ASP A 326 -32.05 8.46 -12.50
N ALA A 327 -31.19 7.81 -11.70
CA ALA A 327 -30.13 8.52 -11.01
C ALA A 327 -29.22 9.18 -12.06
N PRO A 328 -29.03 10.51 -12.01
CA PRO A 328 -28.19 11.19 -12.99
C PRO A 328 -26.80 10.57 -12.99
N ARG A 329 -26.26 10.26 -14.18
CA ARG A 329 -24.83 9.95 -14.38
C ARG A 329 -24.06 11.20 -13.96
N GLN A 330 -23.73 11.29 -12.68
CA GLN A 330 -22.94 12.40 -12.18
C GLN A 330 -21.53 12.30 -12.79
N PRO A 331 -20.87 13.43 -13.08
CA PRO A 331 -19.49 13.44 -13.59
C PRO A 331 -18.52 12.65 -12.70
N ASP A 332 -18.83 12.57 -11.40
CA ASP A 332 -18.07 11.84 -10.39
C ASP A 332 -18.74 10.52 -9.98
N TRP A 333 -19.45 9.87 -10.91
CA TRP A 333 -20.09 8.57 -10.65
C TRP A 333 -19.04 7.47 -10.44
N TRP A 334 -19.11 6.80 -9.29
CA TRP A 334 -18.32 5.61 -8.98
C TRP A 334 -19.23 4.40 -8.88
N GLY A 335 -19.13 3.50 -9.85
CA GLY A 335 -19.97 2.31 -9.87
C GLY A 335 -19.94 1.60 -11.21
N ILE A 336 -20.81 0.62 -11.34
CA ILE A 336 -20.97 -0.20 -12.52
C ILE A 336 -22.26 0.23 -13.23
N THR A 337 -22.20 0.45 -14.53
CA THR A 337 -23.41 0.58 -15.36
C THR A 337 -23.52 -0.64 -16.25
N ALA A 338 -24.68 -1.30 -16.25
CA ALA A 338 -25.02 -2.34 -17.22
C ALA A 338 -25.98 -1.77 -18.26
N GLN A 339 -25.74 -1.98 -19.55
CA GLN A 339 -26.60 -1.47 -20.62
C GLN A 339 -26.74 -2.41 -21.82
N VAL A 340 -27.78 -2.22 -22.63
CA VAL A 340 -27.97 -2.94 -23.90
C VAL A 340 -27.38 -2.14 -25.05
N THR A 341 -26.45 -2.76 -25.79
CA THR A 341 -25.75 -2.17 -26.95
C THR A 341 -25.93 -3.08 -28.17
N PRO A 342 -26.95 -2.81 -29.03
CA PRO A 342 -27.33 -3.73 -30.13
C PRO A 342 -26.24 -4.05 -31.15
N ASN A 343 -25.28 -3.15 -31.33
CA ASN A 343 -24.20 -3.29 -32.32
C ASN A 343 -22.94 -3.94 -31.74
N LEU A 344 -23.01 -4.52 -30.53
CA LEU A 344 -21.89 -5.22 -29.93
C LEU A 344 -21.56 -6.49 -30.75
N HIS A 345 -20.27 -6.70 -31.06
CA HIS A 345 -19.85 -7.90 -31.80
C HIS A 345 -20.00 -9.18 -30.97
N ALA A 346 -19.67 -9.12 -29.68
CA ALA A 346 -19.81 -10.20 -28.71
C ALA A 346 -21.20 -10.22 -28.04
N ALA A 347 -21.49 -11.27 -27.27
CA ALA A 347 -22.72 -11.35 -26.47
C ALA A 347 -22.70 -10.33 -25.31
N GLY A 348 -21.56 -10.19 -24.65
CA GLY A 348 -21.28 -9.23 -23.60
C GLY A 348 -19.92 -8.58 -23.79
N PHE A 349 -19.71 -7.45 -23.12
CA PHE A 349 -18.42 -6.78 -23.04
C PHE A 349 -18.35 -5.90 -21.78
N ALA A 350 -17.21 -5.92 -21.09
CA ALA A 350 -16.97 -5.09 -19.93
C ALA A 350 -15.73 -4.22 -20.09
N THR A 351 -15.90 -2.91 -19.91
CA THR A 351 -14.81 -1.94 -19.77
C THR A 351 -14.68 -1.56 -18.30
N VAL A 352 -13.45 -1.43 -17.82
CA VAL A 352 -13.15 -1.01 -16.44
C VAL A 352 -12.06 0.03 -16.48
N SER A 353 -12.22 1.10 -15.71
CA SER A 353 -11.24 2.16 -15.54
C SER A 353 -10.58 2.04 -14.17
N TRP A 354 -9.25 2.16 -14.11
CA TRP A 354 -8.51 2.13 -12.85
C TRP A 354 -7.31 3.07 -12.87
N ASN A 355 -6.86 3.51 -11.69
CA ASN A 355 -5.68 4.36 -11.52
C ASN A 355 -4.36 3.55 -11.46
N GLY A 356 -3.22 4.22 -11.29
CA GLY A 356 -1.90 3.56 -11.21
C GLY A 356 -1.73 2.57 -10.05
N ASP A 357 -2.58 2.69 -9.02
CA ASP A 357 -2.61 1.81 -7.84
C ASP A 357 -3.58 0.62 -8.03
N GLY A 358 -4.18 0.49 -9.21
CA GLY A 358 -5.13 -0.58 -9.53
C GLY A 358 -6.45 -0.45 -8.80
N GLU A 359 -6.86 0.77 -8.45
CA GLU A 359 -8.17 1.05 -7.89
C GLU A 359 -9.17 1.36 -9.00
N ILE A 360 -10.24 0.58 -9.05
CA ILE A 360 -11.33 0.79 -10.00
C ILE A 360 -12.15 2.01 -9.58
N SER A 361 -12.39 2.93 -10.52
CA SER A 361 -13.31 4.07 -10.36
C SER A 361 -14.69 3.77 -10.93
N ASP A 362 -14.74 3.13 -12.09
CA ASP A 362 -15.96 2.86 -12.85
C ASP A 362 -15.81 1.61 -13.72
N ALA A 363 -16.96 1.00 -14.03
CA ALA A 363 -17.06 -0.03 -15.04
C ALA A 363 -18.34 0.10 -15.86
N LEU A 364 -18.26 -0.33 -17.11
CA LEU A 364 -19.37 -0.44 -18.04
C LEU A 364 -19.50 -1.90 -18.47
N VAL A 365 -20.65 -2.49 -18.21
CA VAL A 365 -21.08 -3.79 -18.73
C VAL A 365 -22.06 -3.55 -19.85
N GLU A 366 -21.78 -4.10 -21.02
CA GLU A 366 -22.64 -4.01 -22.19
C GLU A 366 -23.08 -5.42 -22.59
N VAL A 367 -24.34 -5.58 -22.96
CA VAL A 367 -24.84 -6.81 -23.56
C VAL A 367 -25.54 -6.51 -24.88
N ARG A 368 -25.47 -7.43 -25.83
CA ARG A 368 -25.98 -7.18 -27.19
C ARG A 368 -27.50 -7.06 -27.25
N THR A 369 -28.23 -7.87 -26.48
CA THR A 369 -29.69 -7.91 -26.51
C THR A 369 -30.28 -7.92 -25.11
N PRO A 370 -31.53 -7.47 -24.92
CA PRO A 370 -32.19 -7.53 -23.61
C PRO A 370 -32.28 -8.95 -23.02
N ALA A 371 -32.44 -9.97 -23.86
CA ALA A 371 -32.49 -11.36 -23.41
C ALA A 371 -31.20 -11.79 -22.67
N LEU A 372 -30.04 -11.25 -23.08
CA LEU A 372 -28.76 -11.54 -22.46
C LEU A 372 -28.60 -10.93 -21.08
N LEU A 373 -29.42 -9.94 -20.69
CA LEU A 373 -29.45 -9.44 -19.31
C LEU A 373 -29.91 -10.50 -18.31
N ARG A 374 -30.49 -11.60 -18.77
CA ARG A 374 -30.94 -12.73 -17.93
C ARG A 374 -30.05 -13.96 -18.07
N ASP A 375 -29.08 -13.92 -18.99
CA ASP A 375 -28.16 -15.02 -19.21
C ASP A 375 -27.14 -15.06 -18.07
N ARG A 376 -27.16 -16.15 -17.31
CA ARG A 376 -26.33 -16.30 -16.12
C ARG A 376 -24.84 -16.33 -16.46
N HIS A 377 -24.48 -16.91 -17.60
CA HIS A 377 -23.10 -16.97 -18.05
C HIS A 377 -22.62 -15.57 -18.46
N VAL A 378 -23.33 -14.91 -19.39
CA VAL A 378 -22.91 -13.60 -19.92
C VAL A 378 -22.85 -12.55 -18.81
N VAL A 379 -23.91 -12.39 -18.01
CA VAL A 379 -23.90 -11.38 -16.94
C VAL A 379 -22.88 -11.72 -15.85
N GLY A 380 -22.72 -13.00 -15.48
CA GLY A 380 -21.72 -13.41 -14.50
C GLY A 380 -20.29 -13.16 -14.97
N HIS A 381 -20.02 -13.44 -16.25
CA HIS A 381 -18.75 -13.18 -16.92
C HIS A 381 -18.41 -11.68 -16.92
N GLU A 382 -19.32 -10.84 -17.42
CA GLU A 382 -19.06 -9.40 -17.51
C GLU A 382 -18.97 -8.74 -16.12
N LEU A 383 -19.74 -9.21 -15.13
CA LEU A 383 -19.62 -8.71 -13.76
C LEU A 383 -18.29 -9.08 -13.11
N LEU A 384 -17.72 -10.26 -13.39
CA LEU A 384 -16.35 -10.57 -12.93
C LEU A 384 -15.32 -9.62 -13.56
N HIS A 385 -15.46 -9.29 -14.83
CA HIS A 385 -14.64 -8.26 -15.44
C HIS A 385 -14.79 -6.91 -14.76
N ALA A 386 -16.03 -6.48 -14.49
CA ALA A 386 -16.33 -5.24 -13.77
C ALA A 386 -15.77 -5.22 -12.34
N LEU A 387 -15.53 -6.38 -11.72
CA LEU A 387 -14.86 -6.51 -10.42
C LEU A 387 -13.32 -6.45 -10.49
N GLY A 388 -12.75 -6.50 -11.70
CA GLY A 388 -11.30 -6.39 -11.94
C GLY A 388 -10.64 -7.68 -12.42
N PHE A 389 -11.38 -8.75 -12.65
CA PHE A 389 -10.83 -10.03 -13.10
C PHE A 389 -10.72 -10.09 -14.63
N GLY A 390 -9.71 -10.77 -15.17
CA GLY A 390 -9.59 -11.05 -16.61
C GLY A 390 -9.96 -12.48 -16.95
N HIS A 391 -9.72 -12.88 -18.20
CA HIS A 391 -9.95 -14.26 -18.59
C HIS A 391 -8.90 -15.21 -18.03
N VAL A 392 -9.25 -16.49 -18.00
CA VAL A 392 -8.34 -17.57 -17.61
C VAL A 392 -8.66 -18.85 -18.36
N SER A 393 -7.64 -19.64 -18.64
CA SER A 393 -7.76 -20.93 -19.34
C SER A 393 -7.31 -22.12 -18.49
N ARG A 394 -6.81 -21.86 -17.28
CA ARG A 394 -6.18 -22.86 -16.41
C ARG A 394 -7.16 -23.66 -15.55
N TRP A 395 -8.39 -23.18 -15.41
CA TRP A 395 -9.48 -23.90 -14.78
C TRP A 395 -10.80 -23.55 -15.49
N ARG A 396 -11.85 -24.28 -15.17
CA ARG A 396 -13.18 -24.07 -15.73
C ARG A 396 -13.83 -22.83 -15.09
N SER A 397 -13.50 -21.65 -15.62
CA SER A 397 -13.97 -20.35 -15.12
C SER A 397 -15.21 -19.83 -15.86
N VAL A 398 -16.05 -19.03 -15.18
CA VAL A 398 -17.11 -18.24 -15.86
C VAL A 398 -16.51 -17.20 -16.81
N VAL A 399 -15.28 -16.73 -16.53
CA VAL A 399 -14.44 -15.90 -17.42
C VAL A 399 -13.44 -16.75 -18.21
N GLY A 400 -13.85 -17.98 -18.56
CA GLY A 400 -13.09 -18.86 -19.44
C GLY A 400 -12.95 -18.26 -20.84
N GLY A 401 -11.76 -18.37 -21.45
CA GLY A 401 -11.58 -18.01 -22.86
C GLY A 401 -12.29 -19.01 -23.79
N GLU A 402 -12.83 -18.52 -24.92
CA GLU A 402 -13.56 -19.34 -25.92
C GLU A 402 -12.76 -20.56 -26.42
N ALA A 403 -11.42 -20.49 -26.36
CA ALA A 403 -10.52 -21.52 -26.85
C ALA A 403 -10.56 -22.85 -26.07
N HIS A 404 -11.22 -22.95 -24.91
CA HIS A 404 -11.13 -24.15 -24.05
C HIS A 404 -12.47 -24.87 -23.78
N ALA A 405 -13.58 -24.40 -24.35
CA ALA A 405 -14.84 -25.15 -24.33
C ALA A 405 -15.82 -24.64 -25.41
N PRO A 406 -15.83 -25.25 -26.62
CA PRO A 406 -16.90 -25.01 -27.58
C PRO A 406 -18.28 -25.49 -27.06
N ASP A 407 -18.30 -26.32 -26.02
CA ASP A 407 -19.50 -26.74 -25.30
C ASP A 407 -19.63 -25.95 -23.99
N ALA A 408 -20.55 -24.97 -23.97
CA ALA A 408 -21.07 -24.24 -22.81
C ALA A 408 -20.13 -24.16 -21.59
N GLY A 409 -19.32 -23.10 -21.55
CA GLY A 409 -18.60 -22.69 -20.34
C GLY A 409 -19.52 -22.66 -19.10
N PRO A 410 -18.97 -22.73 -17.88
CA PRO A 410 -19.78 -22.79 -16.68
C PRO A 410 -20.72 -21.56 -16.63
N THR A 411 -21.99 -21.80 -16.36
CA THR A 411 -23.01 -20.75 -16.28
C THR A 411 -22.97 -19.98 -14.96
N ALA A 412 -22.02 -20.29 -14.08
CA ALA A 412 -21.89 -19.79 -12.73
C ALA A 412 -20.42 -19.71 -12.35
N LEU A 413 -20.11 -19.00 -11.26
CA LEU A 413 -18.76 -19.03 -10.68
C LEU A 413 -18.36 -20.47 -10.37
N SER A 414 -17.13 -20.81 -10.71
CA SER A 414 -16.48 -22.01 -10.21
C SER A 414 -15.96 -21.81 -8.78
N LEU A 415 -15.58 -22.92 -8.14
CA LEU A 415 -14.85 -22.89 -6.87
C LEU A 415 -13.59 -22.03 -6.99
N GLU A 416 -12.83 -22.19 -8.08
CA GLU A 416 -11.60 -21.47 -8.34
C GLU A 416 -11.86 -19.98 -8.52
N ASP A 417 -12.90 -19.57 -9.26
CA ASP A 417 -13.25 -18.15 -9.41
C ASP A 417 -13.50 -17.49 -8.04
N ALA A 418 -14.28 -18.15 -7.18
CA ALA A 418 -14.57 -17.66 -5.83
C ALA A 418 -13.32 -17.66 -4.93
N ALA A 419 -12.51 -18.71 -4.99
CA ALA A 419 -11.32 -18.84 -4.14
C ALA A 419 -10.22 -17.83 -4.51
N TYR A 420 -9.83 -17.74 -5.79
CA TYR A 420 -8.84 -16.76 -6.24
C TYR A 420 -9.36 -15.33 -6.13
N GLY A 421 -10.67 -15.14 -6.28
CA GLY A 421 -11.35 -13.88 -6.02
C GLY A 421 -11.26 -13.42 -4.57
N GLN A 422 -11.67 -14.27 -3.63
CA GLN A 422 -11.58 -14.00 -2.19
C GLN A 422 -10.14 -13.83 -1.72
N LEU A 423 -9.20 -14.63 -2.22
CA LEU A 423 -7.78 -14.49 -1.89
C LEU A 423 -7.25 -13.12 -2.31
N LEU A 424 -7.56 -12.68 -3.52
CA LEU A 424 -7.13 -11.37 -4.01
C LEU A 424 -7.73 -10.23 -3.19
N ASP A 425 -9.04 -10.29 -2.91
CA ASP A 425 -9.73 -9.30 -2.07
C ASP A 425 -9.10 -9.22 -0.67
N ALA A 426 -8.83 -10.37 -0.03
CA ALA A 426 -8.23 -10.43 1.29
C ALA A 426 -6.82 -9.83 1.29
N ALA A 427 -5.99 -10.19 0.31
CA ALA A 427 -4.63 -9.69 0.19
C ALA A 427 -4.58 -8.18 -0.10
N ARG A 428 -5.45 -7.66 -0.99
CA ARG A 428 -5.61 -6.21 -1.22
C ARG A 428 -6.03 -5.47 0.04
N SER A 429 -7.00 -6.02 0.76
CA SER A 429 -7.52 -5.41 1.98
C SER A 429 -6.46 -5.32 3.08
N VAL A 430 -5.63 -6.35 3.23
CA VAL A 430 -4.45 -6.32 4.11
C VAL A 430 -3.47 -5.26 3.65
N ALA A 431 -3.11 -5.25 2.36
CA ALA A 431 -2.15 -4.29 1.81
C ALA A 431 -2.57 -2.84 2.06
N ARG A 432 -3.85 -2.51 1.83
CA ARG A 432 -4.40 -1.17 2.11
C ARG A 432 -4.33 -0.80 3.59
N ARG A 433 -4.78 -1.69 4.48
CA ARG A 433 -4.77 -1.40 5.94
C ARG A 433 -3.37 -1.20 6.49
N THR A 434 -2.36 -1.86 5.91
CA THR A 434 -0.99 -1.85 6.44
C THR A 434 -0.07 -0.91 5.68
N GLY A 435 -0.48 -0.42 4.50
CA GLY A 435 0.39 0.29 3.56
C GLY A 435 1.44 -0.62 2.94
N ALA A 436 1.18 -1.92 2.82
CA ALA A 436 2.11 -2.85 2.18
C ALA A 436 2.13 -2.62 0.66
N ALA A 437 3.33 -2.45 0.13
CA ALA A 437 3.56 -2.15 -1.28
C ALA A 437 3.99 -3.38 -2.10
N PHE A 438 4.20 -4.52 -1.45
CA PHE A 438 4.80 -5.71 -2.07
C PHE A 438 4.07 -7.01 -1.71
N GLY A 439 4.29 -8.04 -2.52
CA GLY A 439 3.92 -9.43 -2.24
C GLY A 439 2.67 -9.93 -2.95
N LEU A 440 2.00 -9.05 -3.71
CA LEU A 440 0.82 -9.40 -4.51
C LEU A 440 1.20 -9.80 -5.93
N ALA A 441 1.95 -8.96 -6.65
CA ALA A 441 2.45 -9.27 -7.98
C ALA A 441 3.77 -10.06 -7.92
N GLU A 442 4.48 -9.93 -6.81
CA GLU A 442 5.84 -10.41 -6.60
C GLU A 442 5.92 -11.81 -5.98
N ALA A 443 4.78 -12.37 -5.54
CA ALA A 443 4.76 -13.68 -4.89
C ALA A 443 5.16 -14.82 -5.84
N ARG A 444 5.94 -15.79 -5.34
CA ARG A 444 6.45 -16.95 -6.10
C ARG A 444 6.80 -18.16 -5.22
#